data_AF-A0A9W4KK29-F1
#
_entry.id   AF-A0A9W4KK29-F1
#
_cell.length_a   1.000
_cell.length_b   1.000
_cell.length_c   1.000
_cell.angle_alpha   90.00
_cell.angle_beta   90.00
_cell.angle_gamma   90.00
#
_symmetry.space_group_name_H-M   'P 1'
#
loop_
_entity.id
_entity.type
_entity.pdbx_description
1 polymer ?
#
loop_
_entity_poly.entity_id
_entity_poly.type
_entity_poly.pdbx_seq_one_letter_code
_entity_poly.pdbx_strand_id
1 'polypeptide(L)'
;MSAQPPASVSTSGLVNGAMCRAFAGGIFNLKASIDRRDLLASTSPLPRDEIEALSERIWETKLEFARVIRHWRDPVGQGILADLYEMLIGTLPNEDGIIP
;
A
#
# COMPACT_ATOMS: atom_id res chain seq x y z
N MET A 1 39.41 -19.64 27.56
CA MET A 1 37.96 -19.54 27.30
C MET A 1 37.77 -18.36 26.36
N SER A 2 37.60 -18.59 25.06
CA SER A 2 37.46 -17.52 24.07
C SER A 2 36.02 -17.02 24.08
N ALA A 3 35.82 -15.75 24.40
CA ALA A 3 34.52 -15.10 24.34
C ALA A 3 34.11 -14.91 22.87
N GLN A 4 32.99 -15.50 22.49
CA GLN A 4 32.37 -15.34 21.17
C GLN A 4 31.74 -13.93 21.11
N PRO A 5 32.00 -13.13 20.06
CA PRO A 5 31.38 -11.81 19.95
C PRO A 5 29.87 -11.93 19.76
N PRO A 6 29.07 -10.98 20.29
CA PRO A 6 27.62 -11.01 20.13
C PRO A 6 27.25 -10.95 18.65
N ALA A 7 26.38 -11.86 18.22
CA ALA A 7 25.86 -11.90 16.86
C ALA A 7 25.35 -10.50 16.46
N SER A 8 25.96 -9.92 15.43
CA SER A 8 25.54 -8.65 14.88
C SER A 8 24.12 -8.81 14.34
N VAL A 9 23.14 -8.34 15.10
CA VAL A 9 21.76 -8.23 14.62
C VAL A 9 21.80 -7.32 13.39
N SER A 10 21.51 -7.88 12.21
CA SER A 10 21.48 -7.12 10.96
C SER A 10 20.36 -6.08 11.04
N THR A 11 20.74 -4.86 11.37
CA THR A 11 19.85 -3.68 11.44
C THR A 11 19.08 -3.45 10.14
N SER A 12 19.63 -3.86 9.00
CA SER A 12 18.98 -3.81 7.69
C SER A 12 17.69 -4.64 7.60
N GLY A 13 17.63 -5.82 8.22
CA GLY A 13 16.42 -6.67 8.20
C GLY A 13 15.28 -6.11 9.05
N LEU A 14 15.62 -5.51 10.20
CA LEU A 14 14.63 -4.87 11.09
C LEU A 14 14.02 -3.62 10.46
N VAL A 15 14.85 -2.82 9.78
CA VAL A 15 14.41 -1.61 9.06
C VAL A 15 13.50 -1.97 7.89
N ASN A 16 13.83 -3.01 7.11
CA ASN A 16 12.96 -3.49 6.03
C ASN A 16 11.60 -3.98 6.57
N GLY A 17 11.59 -4.76 7.64
CA GLY A 17 10.34 -5.23 8.25
C GLY A 17 9.45 -4.09 8.79
N ALA A 18 10.05 -3.04 9.37
CA ALA A 18 9.32 -1.87 9.82
C ALA A 18 8.73 -1.07 8.65
N MET A 19 9.49 -0.87 7.58
CA MET A 19 9.01 -0.19 6.37
C MET A 19 7.88 -0.98 5.69
N CYS A 20 8.00 -2.31 5.56
CA CYS A 20 6.92 -3.14 5.03
C CYS A 20 5.63 -2.99 5.84
N ARG A 21 5.70 -3.00 7.18
CA ARG A 21 4.52 -2.82 8.04
C ARG A 21 3.89 -1.44 7.90
N ALA A 22 4.70 -0.39 7.86
CA ALA A 22 4.19 0.97 7.66
C ALA A 22 3.50 1.09 6.30
N PHE A 23 4.08 0.52 5.25
CA PHE A 23 3.52 0.54 3.91
C PHE A 23 2.22 -0.27 3.82
N ALA A 24 2.16 -1.45 4.46
CA ALA A 24 0.93 -2.22 4.59
C ALA A 24 -0.18 -1.41 5.29
N GLY A 25 0.15 -0.64 6.33
CA GLY A 25 -0.78 0.30 6.97
C GLY A 25 -1.32 1.34 5.99
N GLY A 26 -0.49 1.84 5.07
CA GLY A 26 -0.92 2.70 3.97
C GLY A 26 -1.97 2.05 3.08
N ILE A 27 -1.80 0.77 2.73
CA ILE A 27 -2.77 0.02 1.92
C ILE A 27 -4.12 -0.10 2.63
N PHE A 28 -4.13 -0.38 3.95
CA PHE A 28 -5.38 -0.39 4.74
C PHE A 28 -6.07 0.99 4.75
N ASN A 29 -5.31 2.07 4.86
CA ASN A 29 -5.87 3.43 4.81
C ASN A 29 -6.47 3.76 3.44
N LEU A 30 -5.85 3.30 2.35
CA LEU A 30 -6.41 3.43 1.01
C LEU A 30 -7.73 2.66 0.89
N LYS A 31 -7.81 1.44 1.43
CA LYS A 31 -9.08 0.68 1.49
C LYS A 31 -10.16 1.44 2.25
N ALA A 32 -9.83 2.00 3.41
CA ALA A 32 -10.77 2.82 4.17
C ALA A 32 -11.24 4.07 3.39
N SER A 33 -10.37 4.64 2.55
CA SER A 33 -10.73 5.76 1.68
C SER A 33 -11.70 5.35 0.57
N ILE A 34 -11.49 4.18 -0.03
CA ILE A 34 -12.42 3.59 -1.00
C ILE A 34 -13.78 3.31 -0.35
N ASP A 35 -13.78 2.70 0.84
CA ASP A 35 -15.01 2.42 1.59
C ASP A 35 -15.77 3.70 1.95
N ARG A 36 -15.05 4.76 2.33
CA ARG A 36 -15.64 6.08 2.56
C ARG A 36 -16.27 6.65 1.29
N ARG A 37 -15.60 6.53 0.14
CA ARG A 37 -16.11 7.02 -1.14
C ARG A 37 -17.41 6.31 -1.54
N ASP A 38 -17.48 4.99 -1.33
CA ASP A 38 -18.69 4.21 -1.60
C ASP A 38 -19.82 4.54 -0.62
N LEU A 39 -19.49 4.79 0.65
CA LEU A 39 -20.45 5.30 1.62
C LEU A 39 -21.03 6.66 1.18
N LEU A 40 -20.18 7.61 0.78
CA LEU A 40 -20.63 8.93 0.30
C LEU A 40 -21.55 8.79 -0.92
N ALA A 41 -21.24 7.88 -1.84
CA ALA A 41 -22.07 7.60 -3.01
C ALA A 41 -23.47 7.04 -2.66
N SER A 42 -23.65 6.50 -1.45
CA SER A 42 -24.94 6.00 -0.94
C SER A 42 -25.74 7.04 -0.14
N THR A 43 -25.18 8.23 0.11
CA THR A 43 -25.84 9.29 0.89
C THR A 43 -26.76 10.19 0.05
N SER A 44 -27.77 10.79 0.69
CA SER A 44 -28.66 11.78 0.07
C SER A 44 -28.78 13.02 0.96
N PRO A 45 -28.49 14.23 0.45
CA PRO A 45 -28.11 14.53 -0.93
C PRO A 45 -26.70 14.02 -1.27
N LEU A 46 -26.47 13.70 -2.55
CA LEU A 46 -25.20 13.18 -3.05
C LEU A 46 -24.11 14.28 -3.03
N PRO A 47 -23.02 14.13 -2.24
CA PRO A 47 -21.95 15.12 -2.14
C PRO A 47 -20.94 14.95 -3.29
N ARG A 48 -21.30 15.41 -4.50
CA ARG A 48 -20.52 15.20 -5.73
C ARG A 48 -19.07 15.66 -5.63
N ASP A 49 -18.83 16.88 -5.14
CA ASP A 49 -17.50 17.47 -5.07
C ASP A 49 -16.57 16.68 -4.14
N GLU A 50 -17.10 16.17 -3.01
CA GLU A 50 -16.32 15.32 -2.09
C GLU A 50 -15.99 13.97 -2.73
N ILE A 51 -16.96 13.38 -3.46
CA ILE A 51 -16.74 12.11 -4.16
C ILE A 51 -15.69 12.25 -5.26
N GLU A 52 -15.73 13.33 -6.04
CA GLU A 52 -14.78 13.57 -7.12
C GLU A 52 -13.36 13.77 -6.58
N ALA A 53 -13.20 14.69 -5.61
CA ALA A 53 -11.90 14.93 -4.97
C ALA A 53 -11.33 13.68 -4.29
N LEU A 54 -12.18 12.87 -3.66
CA LEU A 54 -11.75 11.61 -3.05
C LEU A 54 -11.38 10.56 -4.10
N SER A 55 -12.13 10.49 -5.21
CA SER A 55 -11.85 9.53 -6.30
C SER A 55 -10.51 9.82 -6.98
N GLU A 56 -10.18 11.10 -7.22
CA GLU A 56 -8.88 11.51 -7.76
C GLU A 56 -7.74 11.12 -6.83
N ARG A 57 -7.84 11.45 -5.53
CA ARG A 57 -6.83 11.07 -4.53
C ARG A 57 -6.65 9.56 -4.40
N ILE A 58 -7.74 8.79 -4.44
CA ILE A 58 -7.69 7.32 -4.44
C ILE A 58 -6.90 6.84 -5.66
N TRP A 59 -7.18 7.38 -6.85
CA TRP A 59 -6.51 6.99 -8.07
C TRP A 59 -5.00 7.28 -8.03
N GLU A 60 -4.60 8.49 -7.65
CA GLU A 60 -3.20 8.87 -7.51
C GLU A 60 -2.46 7.97 -6.50
N THR A 61 -3.08 7.71 -5.35
CA THR A 61 -2.52 6.83 -4.31
C THR A 61 -2.39 5.40 -4.80
N LYS A 62 -3.36 4.90 -5.59
CA LYS A 62 -3.29 3.57 -6.21
C LYS A 62 -2.07 3.46 -7.12
N LEU A 63 -1.79 4.48 -7.93
CA LEU A 63 -0.64 4.52 -8.83
C LEU A 63 0.69 4.61 -8.07
N GLU A 64 0.74 5.44 -7.02
CA GLU A 64 1.94 5.56 -6.18
C GLU A 64 2.28 4.24 -5.50
N PHE A 65 1.29 3.58 -4.90
CA PHE A 65 1.51 2.27 -4.29
C PHE A 65 1.94 1.21 -5.30
N ALA A 66 1.30 1.16 -6.47
CA ALA A 66 1.70 0.24 -7.53
C ALA A 66 3.15 0.45 -7.98
N ARG A 67 3.59 1.72 -8.08
CA ARG A 67 4.97 2.06 -8.40
C ARG A 67 5.93 1.57 -7.31
N VAL A 68 5.64 1.86 -6.06
CA VAL A 68 6.52 1.51 -4.93
C VAL A 68 6.61 -0.01 -4.74
N ILE A 69 5.49 -0.73 -4.81
CA ILE A 69 5.47 -2.20 -4.69
C ILE A 69 6.35 -2.85 -5.77
N ARG A 70 6.26 -2.38 -7.02
CA ARG A 70 7.05 -2.94 -8.13
C ARG A 70 8.55 -2.71 -8.02
N HIS A 71 8.94 -1.60 -7.40
CA HIS A 71 10.34 -1.25 -7.17
C HIS A 71 10.82 -1.62 -5.76
N TRP A 72 10.03 -2.41 -5.02
CA TRP A 72 10.38 -2.82 -3.67
C TRP A 72 11.60 -3.74 -3.71
N ARG A 73 12.67 -3.37 -3.00
CA ARG A 73 13.97 -4.03 -3.12
C ARG A 73 13.99 -5.47 -2.62
N ASP A 74 13.15 -5.78 -1.62
CA ASP A 74 13.06 -7.10 -1.02
C ASP A 74 11.97 -7.94 -1.72
N PRO A 75 12.30 -9.05 -2.41
CA PRO A 75 11.31 -9.84 -3.15
C PRO A 75 10.21 -10.43 -2.27
N VAL A 76 10.54 -10.78 -1.01
CA VAL A 76 9.55 -11.32 -0.07
C VAL A 76 8.56 -10.23 0.35
N GLY A 77 9.07 -9.07 0.78
CA GLY A 77 8.25 -7.91 1.07
C GLY A 77 7.42 -7.43 -0.13
N GLN A 78 8.00 -7.47 -1.33
CA GLN A 78 7.30 -7.15 -2.57
C GLN A 78 6.07 -8.04 -2.76
N GLY A 79 6.23 -9.37 -2.67
CA GLY A 79 5.13 -10.32 -2.82
C GLY A 79 4.04 -10.09 -1.78
N ILE A 80 4.42 -9.94 -0.51
CA ILE A 80 3.46 -9.67 0.59
C ILE A 80 2.65 -8.39 0.32
N LEU A 81 3.30 -7.31 -0.11
CA LEU A 81 2.63 -6.04 -0.38
C LEU A 81 1.76 -6.10 -1.64
N ALA A 82 2.19 -6.82 -2.67
CA ALA A 82 1.40 -7.03 -3.88
C ALA A 82 0.12 -7.84 -3.58
N ASP A 83 0.25 -8.95 -2.86
CA ASP A 83 -0.88 -9.80 -2.46
C ASP A 83 -1.87 -9.03 -1.57
N LEU A 84 -1.35 -8.24 -0.62
CA LEU A 84 -2.18 -7.41 0.25
C LEU A 84 -2.92 -6.32 -0.54
N TYR A 85 -2.23 -5.67 -1.48
CA TYR A 85 -2.85 -4.67 -2.35
C TYR A 85 -3.95 -5.30 -3.20
N GLU A 86 -3.69 -6.43 -3.83
CA GLU A 86 -4.67 -7.13 -4.67
C GLU A 86 -5.90 -7.54 -3.87
N MET A 87 -5.69 -8.10 -2.69
CA MET A 87 -6.77 -8.55 -1.80
C MET A 87 -7.68 -7.40 -1.34
N LEU A 88 -7.13 -6.23 -1.04
CA LEU A 88 -7.90 -5.12 -0.46
C LEU A 88 -8.40 -4.12 -1.51
N ILE A 89 -7.59 -3.83 -2.52
CA ILE A 89 -7.77 -2.71 -3.45
C ILE A 89 -8.13 -3.19 -4.87
N GLY A 90 -7.78 -4.43 -5.21
CA GLY A 90 -7.94 -5.03 -6.53
C GLY A 90 -6.66 -4.98 -7.39
N THR A 91 -6.81 -5.23 -8.68
CA THR A 91 -5.69 -5.39 -9.62
C THR A 91 -4.67 -4.25 -9.53
N LEU A 92 -3.39 -4.63 -9.40
CA LEU A 92 -2.26 -3.71 -9.37
C LEU A 92 -2.04 -3.06 -10.76
N PRO A 93 -2.11 -1.73 -10.89
CA PRO A 93 -1.82 -1.05 -12.15
C PRO A 93 -0.40 -1.33 -12.68
N ASN A 94 -0.27 -1.42 -14.01
CA ASN A 94 1.00 -1.60 -14.71
C ASN A 94 1.83 -0.29 -14.82
N GLU A 95 2.92 -0.26 -15.60
CA GLU A 95 3.87 0.89 -15.62
C GLU A 95 3.23 2.14 -16.20
N ASP A 96 2.29 1.94 -17.12
CA ASP A 96 1.52 2.99 -17.76
C ASP A 96 0.27 3.38 -16.94
N GLY A 97 0.10 2.79 -15.74
CA GLY A 97 -1.07 3.01 -14.90
C GLY A 97 -2.34 2.33 -15.43
N ILE A 98 -2.20 1.41 -16.37
CA ILE A 98 -3.30 0.64 -16.95
C ILE A 98 -3.57 -0.57 -16.07
N ILE A 99 -4.85 -0.83 -15.79
CA ILE A 99 -5.29 -2.07 -15.16
C ILE A 99 -5.38 -3.13 -16.27
N PRO A 100 -4.56 -4.20 -16.22
CA PRO A 100 -4.59 -5.26 -17.22
C PRO A 100 -5.88 -6.10 -17.21
#